data_AF-A0A537IS20-F1
#
_entry.id   AF-A0A537IS20-F1
#
_cell.length_a   1.000
_cell.length_b   1.000
_cell.length_c   1.000
_cell.angle_alpha   90.00
_cell.angle_beta   90.00
_cell.angle_gamma   90.00
#
_symmetry.space_group_name_H-M   'P 1'
#
loop_
_entity.id
_entity.type
_entity.pdbx_description
1 polymer ?
#
loop_
_entity_poly.entity_id
_entity_poly.type
_entity_poly.pdbx_seq_one_letter_code
_entity_poly.pdbx_strand_id
1 'polypeptide(L)'
;MKDFLKILSLFVFSIGTIHVSAQTSVLESTPKTTHLFIDVHQLKPGKIDYKAVAEAHAKDLAVQRKYNVDIQQYWIDKKEGLIFCLALAPDSLSIRKTHMEAHGLLPERIFPVTGGMEAASKGNRNLFMDIHYLGAGHVTAKDVAGAHQKDLAVQSKYGVNLINYWVNERDGIVMCLAEAKDSTALINTHKEAHGLLPAKVFKVKQGQY
;
A
#
# COMPACT_ATOMS: atom_id res chain seq x y z
N MET A 1 -37.43 -29.91 -78.66
CA MET A 1 -38.54 -28.98 -78.99
C MET A 1 -39.30 -28.78 -77.69
N LYS A 2 -39.21 -27.60 -77.03
CA LYS A 2 -40.10 -26.43 -77.23
C LYS A 2 -41.56 -26.86 -77.01
N ASP A 3 -42.33 -26.38 -76.02
CA ASP A 3 -42.61 -25.01 -75.53
C ASP A 3 -43.18 -25.06 -74.08
N PHE A 4 -42.83 -24.19 -73.13
CA PHE A 4 -43.31 -22.81 -72.87
C PHE A 4 -44.81 -22.64 -72.61
N LEU A 5 -45.24 -22.53 -71.34
CA LEU A 5 -46.20 -21.51 -70.89
C LEU A 5 -46.15 -21.27 -69.36
N LYS A 6 -46.14 -19.99 -68.98
CA LYS A 6 -45.98 -19.44 -67.62
C LYS A 6 -47.32 -19.37 -66.88
N ILE A 7 -47.33 -19.59 -65.56
CA ILE A 7 -48.34 -19.03 -64.65
C ILE A 7 -47.64 -18.44 -63.40
N LEU A 8 -48.15 -17.27 -63.05
CA LEU A 8 -47.76 -16.25 -62.07
C LEU A 8 -48.20 -16.59 -60.64
N SER A 9 -47.70 -15.81 -59.66
CA SER A 9 -48.26 -15.56 -58.30
C SER A 9 -47.59 -16.37 -57.19
N LEU A 10 -47.22 -15.88 -56.00
CA LEU A 10 -47.45 -14.62 -55.28
C LEU A 10 -46.36 -14.56 -54.18
N PHE A 11 -45.65 -13.44 -54.00
CA PHE A 11 -44.77 -13.24 -52.83
C PHE A 11 -45.37 -12.14 -51.95
N VAL A 12 -45.88 -12.52 -50.77
CA VAL A 12 -46.23 -11.59 -49.69
C VAL A 12 -45.44 -12.05 -48.47
N PHE A 13 -44.30 -11.41 -48.21
CA PHE A 13 -43.55 -11.59 -46.97
C PHE A 13 -44.28 -10.85 -45.86
N SER A 14 -44.80 -11.59 -44.89
CA SER A 14 -45.30 -11.02 -43.64
C SER A 14 -44.09 -10.64 -42.78
N ILE A 15 -43.95 -9.34 -42.51
CA ILE A 15 -42.86 -8.77 -41.71
C ILE A 15 -43.15 -9.12 -40.24
N GLY A 16 -42.45 -10.12 -39.70
CA GLY A 16 -42.45 -10.39 -38.26
C GLY A 16 -41.67 -9.32 -37.50
N THR A 17 -42.34 -8.59 -36.61
CA THR A 17 -41.69 -7.65 -35.70
C THR A 17 -40.93 -8.41 -34.62
N ILE A 18 -39.62 -8.55 -34.77
CA ILE A 18 -38.72 -9.08 -33.73
C ILE A 18 -38.60 -8.01 -32.63
N HIS A 19 -39.17 -8.27 -31.46
CA HIS A 19 -38.91 -7.47 -30.26
C HIS A 19 -37.51 -7.84 -29.73
N VAL A 20 -36.53 -6.99 -30.00
CA VAL A 20 -35.21 -7.06 -29.36
C VAL A 20 -35.35 -6.45 -27.96
N SER A 21 -35.43 -7.30 -26.95
CA SER A 21 -35.29 -6.86 -25.55
C SER A 21 -33.81 -6.54 -25.31
N ALA A 22 -33.48 -5.27 -25.14
CA ALA A 22 -32.16 -4.84 -24.69
C ALA A 22 -31.98 -5.26 -23.23
N GLN A 23 -31.36 -6.40 -22.99
CA GLN A 23 -30.85 -6.74 -21.66
C GLN A 23 -29.64 -5.85 -21.37
N THR A 24 -29.87 -4.78 -20.63
CA THR A 24 -28.81 -4.07 -19.92
C THR A 24 -28.20 -5.03 -18.91
N SER A 25 -27.08 -5.67 -19.26
CA SER A 25 -26.24 -6.32 -18.26
C SER A 25 -25.70 -5.22 -17.35
N VAL A 26 -26.30 -5.10 -16.17
CA VAL A 26 -25.66 -4.43 -15.06
C VAL A 26 -24.42 -5.27 -14.77
N LEU A 27 -23.24 -4.76 -15.16
CA LEU A 27 -21.98 -5.30 -14.69
C LEU A 27 -21.98 -5.12 -13.18
N GLU A 28 -22.40 -6.15 -12.45
CA GLU A 28 -22.21 -6.24 -11.01
C GLU A 28 -20.70 -6.11 -10.76
N SER A 29 -20.30 -4.99 -10.18
CA SER A 29 -18.94 -4.80 -9.73
C SER A 29 -18.69 -5.80 -8.61
N THR A 30 -17.93 -6.86 -8.89
CA THR A 30 -17.40 -7.71 -7.84
C THR A 30 -16.68 -6.83 -6.82
N PRO A 31 -16.88 -7.04 -5.50
CA PRO A 31 -16.14 -6.31 -4.48
C PRO A 31 -14.65 -6.52 -4.74
N LYS A 32 -13.92 -5.46 -5.12
CA LYS A 32 -12.48 -5.56 -5.31
C LYS A 32 -11.85 -5.84 -3.96
N THR A 33 -11.14 -6.98 -3.85
CA THR A 33 -10.30 -7.29 -2.70
C THR A 33 -9.25 -6.20 -2.53
N THR A 34 -9.11 -5.65 -1.34
CA THR A 34 -8.07 -4.67 -1.01
C THR A 34 -6.88 -5.34 -0.33
N HIS A 35 -5.69 -4.90 -0.69
CA HIS A 35 -4.42 -5.33 -0.12
C HIS A 35 -3.73 -4.14 0.55
N LEU A 36 -2.89 -4.41 1.55
CA LEU A 36 -2.11 -3.39 2.23
C LEU A 36 -0.83 -3.10 1.45
N PHE A 37 -0.47 -1.84 1.35
CA PHE A 37 0.73 -1.37 0.67
C PHE A 37 1.48 -0.37 1.51
N ILE A 38 2.80 -0.40 1.41
CA ILE A 38 3.64 0.76 1.72
C ILE A 38 4.25 1.27 0.43
N ASP A 39 3.95 2.52 0.09
CA ASP A 39 4.68 3.24 -0.94
C ASP A 39 5.72 4.19 -0.33
N VAL A 40 6.78 4.44 -1.09
CA VAL A 40 7.93 5.23 -0.65
C VAL A 40 8.23 6.29 -1.70
N HIS A 41 8.22 7.55 -1.27
CA HIS A 41 8.68 8.69 -2.06
C HIS A 41 10.08 9.10 -1.60
N GLN A 42 10.94 9.38 -2.57
CA GLN A 42 12.28 9.91 -2.34
C GLN A 42 12.37 11.32 -2.94
N LEU A 43 12.48 12.30 -2.05
CA LEU A 43 12.74 13.68 -2.39
C LEU A 43 14.21 14.00 -2.11
N LYS A 44 14.65 15.20 -2.46
CA LYS A 44 16.02 15.63 -2.16
C LYS A 44 16.26 15.62 -0.63
N PRO A 45 17.34 14.96 -0.14
CA PRO A 45 17.71 14.95 1.27
C PRO A 45 17.75 16.36 1.89
N GLY A 46 17.22 16.51 3.10
CA GLY A 46 17.17 17.77 3.85
C GLY A 46 16.18 18.82 3.33
N LYS A 47 15.47 18.55 2.23
CA LYS A 47 14.58 19.53 1.55
C LYS A 47 13.09 19.27 1.74
N ILE A 48 12.70 18.33 2.61
CA ILE A 48 11.28 18.11 2.91
C ILE A 48 10.74 19.27 3.77
N ASP A 49 9.63 19.83 3.29
CA ASP A 49 8.72 20.68 4.06
C ASP A 49 7.53 19.85 4.56
N TYR A 50 7.39 19.73 5.88
CA TYR A 50 6.30 18.97 6.51
C TYR A 50 4.92 19.51 6.14
N LYS A 51 4.77 20.83 5.97
CA LYS A 51 3.49 21.44 5.60
C LYS A 51 3.11 21.07 4.17
N ALA A 52 4.07 21.13 3.26
CA ALA A 52 3.86 20.71 1.87
C ALA A 52 3.49 19.21 1.77
N VAL A 53 4.09 18.34 2.59
CA VAL A 53 3.72 16.92 2.63
C VAL A 53 2.30 16.73 3.17
N ALA A 54 1.91 17.44 4.23
CA ALA A 54 0.53 17.39 4.74
C ALA A 54 -0.49 17.89 3.71
N GLU A 55 -0.18 18.96 2.98
CA GLU A 55 -1.02 19.47 1.89
C GLU A 55 -1.12 18.49 0.71
N ALA A 56 -0.03 17.80 0.37
CA ALA A 56 -0.04 16.74 -0.64
C ALA A 56 -0.92 15.56 -0.21
N HIS A 57 -0.75 15.11 1.04
CA HIS A 57 -1.58 14.06 1.62
C HIS A 57 -3.07 14.41 1.64
N ALA A 58 -3.43 15.65 2.01
CA ALA A 58 -4.82 16.11 1.96
C ALA A 58 -5.41 16.04 0.55
N LYS A 59 -4.60 16.30 -0.50
CA LYS A 59 -5.03 16.13 -1.90
C LYS A 59 -5.20 14.67 -2.27
N ASP A 60 -4.34 13.78 -1.78
CA ASP A 60 -4.52 12.34 -1.97
C ASP A 60 -5.85 11.88 -1.38
N LEU A 61 -6.13 12.27 -0.12
CA LEU A 61 -7.37 11.93 0.58
C LEU A 61 -8.62 12.42 -0.16
N ALA A 62 -8.54 13.58 -0.83
CA ALA A 62 -9.64 14.14 -1.60
C ALA A 62 -10.01 13.32 -2.85
N VAL A 63 -9.06 12.55 -3.42
CA VAL A 63 -9.28 11.79 -4.66
C VAL A 63 -9.25 10.26 -4.47
N GLN A 64 -8.72 9.75 -3.35
CA GLN A 64 -8.49 8.31 -3.12
C GLN A 64 -9.70 7.40 -3.38
N ARG A 65 -10.92 7.86 -3.04
CA ARG A 65 -12.15 7.07 -3.20
C ARG A 65 -12.45 6.77 -4.67
N LYS A 66 -12.04 7.63 -5.60
CA LYS A 66 -12.14 7.43 -7.05
C LYS A 66 -11.41 6.17 -7.53
N TYR A 67 -10.35 5.80 -6.82
CA TYR A 67 -9.48 4.67 -7.17
C TYR A 67 -9.57 3.52 -6.17
N ASN A 68 -10.57 3.52 -5.28
CA ASN A 68 -10.73 2.53 -4.22
C ASN A 68 -9.47 2.42 -3.33
N VAL A 69 -8.78 3.53 -3.11
CA VAL A 69 -7.64 3.62 -2.18
C VAL A 69 -8.15 4.17 -0.85
N ASP A 70 -7.60 3.64 0.23
CA ASP A 70 -7.80 4.07 1.61
C ASP A 70 -6.42 4.31 2.23
N ILE A 71 -5.95 5.55 2.19
CA ILE A 71 -4.66 5.96 2.74
C ILE A 71 -4.82 6.15 4.25
N GLN A 72 -3.96 5.47 5.02
CA GLN A 72 -4.11 5.32 6.45
C GLN A 72 -3.11 6.15 7.24
N GLN A 73 -1.82 6.08 6.92
CA GLN A 73 -0.78 6.72 7.72
C GLN A 73 0.39 7.13 6.86
N TYR A 74 1.16 8.12 7.30
CA TYR A 74 2.42 8.47 6.64
C TYR A 74 3.50 8.93 7.62
N TRP A 75 4.75 8.66 7.27
CA TRP A 75 5.94 8.97 8.08
C TRP A 75 7.03 9.60 7.22
N ILE A 76 7.70 10.61 7.77
CA ILE A 76 8.65 11.44 7.05
C ILE A 76 10.01 11.39 7.71
N ASP A 77 11.05 10.98 6.98
CA ASP A 77 12.45 11.26 7.33
C ASP A 77 12.93 12.44 6.48
N LYS A 78 13.06 13.61 7.11
CA LYS A 78 13.54 14.83 6.42
C LYS A 78 15.01 14.75 6.04
N LYS A 79 15.84 14.05 6.81
CA LYS A 79 17.30 14.02 6.62
C LYS A 79 17.61 13.33 5.31
N GLU A 80 17.07 12.14 5.11
CA GLU A 80 17.27 11.30 3.94
C GLU A 80 16.27 11.61 2.82
N GLY A 81 15.22 12.41 3.10
CA GLY A 81 14.26 12.82 2.10
C GLY A 81 13.22 11.74 1.78
N LEU A 82 12.87 10.90 2.74
CA LEU A 82 11.94 9.79 2.58
C LEU A 82 10.55 10.12 3.13
N ILE A 83 9.53 9.65 2.42
CA ILE A 83 8.14 9.62 2.89
C ILE A 83 7.62 8.20 2.67
N PHE A 84 7.11 7.59 3.72
CA PHE A 84 6.45 6.29 3.70
C PHE A 84 4.96 6.50 3.87
N CYS A 85 4.13 5.97 2.97
CA CYS A 85 2.67 6.02 3.08
C CYS A 85 2.11 4.60 3.18
N LEU A 86 1.20 4.37 4.13
CA LEU A 86 0.47 3.12 4.30
C LEU A 86 -0.93 3.27 3.72
N ALA A 87 -1.34 2.36 2.84
CA ALA A 87 -2.66 2.39 2.23
C ALA A 87 -3.23 1.00 1.97
N LEU A 88 -4.56 0.87 2.05
CA LEU A 88 -5.29 -0.24 1.44
C LEU A 88 -5.68 0.15 0.00
N ALA A 89 -5.47 -0.76 -0.95
CA ALA A 89 -5.81 -0.53 -2.36
C ALA A 89 -6.09 -1.86 -3.07
N PRO A 90 -6.81 -1.86 -4.21
CA PRO A 90 -6.97 -3.07 -5.01
C PRO A 90 -5.66 -3.51 -5.70
N ASP A 91 -4.81 -2.54 -6.06
CA ASP A 91 -3.54 -2.76 -6.75
C ASP A 91 -2.62 -1.53 -6.63
N SER A 92 -1.34 -1.70 -6.97
CA SER A 92 -0.36 -0.61 -6.94
C SER A 92 -0.61 0.47 -8.00
N LEU A 93 -1.32 0.15 -9.09
CA LEU A 93 -1.68 1.11 -10.13
C LEU A 93 -2.70 2.14 -9.61
N SER A 94 -3.61 1.73 -8.75
CA SER A 94 -4.62 2.58 -8.12
C SER A 94 -3.97 3.59 -7.16
N ILE A 95 -2.93 3.17 -6.43
CA ILE A 95 -2.09 4.08 -5.62
C ILE A 95 -1.39 5.10 -6.52
N ARG A 96 -0.73 4.67 -7.61
CA ARG A 96 -0.07 5.59 -8.56
C ARG A 96 -1.04 6.60 -9.17
N LYS A 97 -2.25 6.17 -9.54
CA LYS A 97 -3.28 7.05 -10.11
C LYS A 97 -3.77 8.08 -9.10
N THR A 98 -3.93 7.68 -7.84
CA THR A 98 -4.30 8.57 -6.73
C THR A 98 -3.29 9.71 -6.59
N HIS A 99 -2.00 9.39 -6.40
CA HIS A 99 -0.95 10.41 -6.28
C HIS A 99 -0.79 11.27 -7.54
N MET A 100 -0.91 10.65 -8.72
CA MET A 100 -0.83 11.39 -9.99
C MET A 100 -1.91 12.46 -10.09
N GLU A 101 -3.17 12.11 -9.82
CA GLU A 101 -4.30 13.04 -9.88
C GLU A 101 -4.25 14.08 -8.76
N ALA A 102 -3.83 13.69 -7.56
CA ALA A 102 -3.77 14.56 -6.40
C ALA A 102 -2.74 15.69 -6.55
N HIS A 103 -1.50 15.34 -6.87
CA HIS A 103 -0.38 16.28 -6.86
C HIS A 103 0.76 15.94 -7.82
N GLY A 104 0.67 14.85 -8.58
CA GLY A 104 1.64 14.47 -9.61
C GLY A 104 2.98 13.90 -9.11
N LEU A 105 3.20 13.81 -7.79
CA LEU A 105 4.43 13.20 -7.25
C LEU A 105 4.20 11.70 -7.11
N LEU A 106 4.83 10.91 -7.97
CA LEU A 106 4.70 9.46 -7.91
C LEU A 106 5.67 8.85 -6.89
N PRO A 107 5.27 7.74 -6.22
CA PRO A 107 6.20 6.99 -5.38
C PRO A 107 7.27 6.31 -6.24
N GLU A 108 8.49 6.26 -5.70
CA GLU A 108 9.61 5.54 -6.30
C GLU A 108 9.38 4.03 -6.20
N ARG A 109 8.88 3.57 -5.04
CA ARG A 109 8.61 2.15 -4.77
C ARG A 109 7.22 1.98 -4.17
N ILE A 110 6.58 0.86 -4.48
CA ILE A 110 5.31 0.44 -3.89
C ILE A 110 5.43 -1.04 -3.55
N PHE A 111 5.26 -1.38 -2.28
CA PHE A 111 5.37 -2.74 -1.77
C PHE A 111 4.00 -3.25 -1.33
N PRO A 112 3.47 -4.33 -1.89
CA PRO A 112 2.40 -5.07 -1.22
C PRO A 112 2.97 -5.65 0.08
N VAL A 113 2.29 -5.46 1.19
CA VAL A 113 2.79 -5.88 2.50
C VAL A 113 1.74 -6.63 3.30
N THR A 114 2.21 -7.50 4.18
CA THR A 114 1.43 -8.04 5.29
C THR A 114 1.82 -7.28 6.56
N GLY A 115 0.86 -6.65 7.23
CA GLY A 115 1.08 -5.93 8.48
C GLY A 115 0.96 -6.81 9.72
N GLY A 116 1.64 -6.41 10.79
CA GLY A 116 1.44 -6.95 12.13
C GLY A 116 0.23 -6.35 12.86
N MET A 117 0.08 -6.72 14.13
CA MET A 117 -0.88 -6.08 15.02
C MET A 117 -0.25 -4.79 15.58
N GLU A 118 -0.89 -3.66 15.31
CA GLU A 118 -0.43 -2.35 15.78
C GLU A 118 -0.59 -2.23 17.31
N ALA A 119 0.48 -1.84 17.99
CA ALA A 119 0.49 -1.47 19.40
C ALA A 119 0.26 0.03 19.56
N ALA A 120 -0.28 0.44 20.70
CA ALA A 120 -0.46 1.86 20.99
C ALA A 120 0.88 2.61 21.07
N SER A 121 0.92 3.78 20.43
CA SER A 121 1.99 4.77 20.64
C SER A 121 1.96 5.30 22.08
N LYS A 122 3.14 5.48 22.68
CA LYS A 122 3.30 6.09 24.00
C LYS A 122 3.50 7.61 23.92
N GLY A 123 3.77 8.14 22.73
CA GLY A 123 3.73 9.58 22.41
C GLY A 123 4.84 10.43 23.02
N ASN A 124 5.74 9.85 23.82
CA ASN A 124 6.76 10.57 24.59
C ASN A 124 8.20 10.31 24.12
N ARG A 125 8.37 9.68 22.95
CA ARG A 125 9.67 9.24 22.40
C ARG A 125 9.79 9.56 20.91
N ASN A 126 11.00 9.40 20.38
CA ASN A 126 11.26 9.56 18.96
C ASN A 126 10.72 8.36 18.19
N LEU A 127 10.11 8.60 17.02
CA LEU A 127 9.74 7.53 16.09
C LEU A 127 10.89 7.16 15.18
N PHE A 128 11.02 5.87 14.92
CA PHE A 128 11.99 5.30 14.00
C PHE A 128 11.30 4.32 13.05
N MET A 129 11.67 4.41 11.77
CA MET A 129 11.37 3.39 10.76
C MET A 129 12.67 2.66 10.45
N ASP A 130 12.77 1.39 10.78
CA ASP A 130 13.90 0.55 10.38
C ASP A 130 13.53 -0.36 9.20
N ILE A 131 14.54 -0.79 8.45
CA ILE A 131 14.37 -1.65 7.29
C ILE A 131 15.36 -2.81 7.33
N HIS A 132 14.85 -4.02 7.16
CA HIS A 132 15.62 -5.24 6.95
C HIS A 132 15.50 -5.71 5.50
N TYR A 133 16.63 -6.05 4.89
CA TYR A 133 16.70 -6.69 3.57
C TYR A 133 17.15 -8.14 3.77
N LEU A 134 16.21 -9.07 3.67
CA LEU A 134 16.43 -10.51 3.92
C LEU A 134 16.52 -11.30 2.61
N GLY A 135 16.16 -10.69 1.48
CA GLY A 135 16.21 -11.29 0.16
C GLY A 135 14.91 -12.00 -0.23
N ALA A 136 14.63 -12.00 -1.52
CA ALA A 136 13.39 -12.55 -2.08
C ALA A 136 13.17 -14.02 -1.68
N GLY A 137 11.99 -14.34 -1.15
CA GLY A 137 11.61 -15.70 -0.79
C GLY A 137 12.28 -16.27 0.47
N HIS A 138 13.07 -15.48 1.21
CA HIS A 138 13.78 -15.93 2.42
C HIS A 138 13.05 -15.64 3.74
N VAL A 139 11.92 -14.96 3.69
CA VAL A 139 11.16 -14.57 4.88
C VAL A 139 9.66 -14.67 4.62
N THR A 140 8.94 -15.26 5.59
CA THR A 140 7.47 -15.28 5.59
C THR A 140 6.88 -14.33 6.62
N ALA A 141 5.59 -13.97 6.47
CA ALA A 141 4.88 -13.18 7.47
C ALA A 141 4.85 -13.85 8.85
N LYS A 142 4.83 -15.19 8.88
CA LYS A 142 4.92 -15.97 10.12
C LYS A 142 6.29 -15.83 10.78
N ASP A 143 7.37 -15.83 9.99
CA ASP A 143 8.73 -15.65 10.51
C ASP A 143 8.91 -14.27 11.13
N VAL A 144 8.41 -13.22 10.45
CA VAL A 144 8.46 -11.84 10.98
C VAL A 144 7.61 -11.69 12.23
N ALA A 145 6.42 -12.30 12.28
CA ALA A 145 5.61 -12.32 13.50
C ALA A 145 6.38 -12.97 14.66
N GLY A 146 7.04 -14.10 14.43
CA GLY A 146 7.86 -14.77 15.43
C GLY A 146 9.08 -13.96 15.88
N ALA A 147 9.75 -13.26 14.95
CA ALA A 147 10.84 -12.35 15.27
C ALA A 147 10.36 -11.16 16.11
N HIS A 148 9.24 -10.53 15.71
CA HIS A 148 8.64 -9.42 16.42
C HIS A 148 8.24 -9.81 17.85
N GLN A 149 7.68 -11.00 18.08
CA GLN A 149 7.40 -11.48 19.44
C GLN A 149 8.66 -11.56 20.32
N LYS A 150 9.82 -11.91 19.74
CA LYS A 150 11.10 -11.88 20.47
C LYS A 150 11.53 -10.44 20.78
N ASP A 151 11.32 -9.50 19.86
CA ASP A 151 11.57 -8.08 20.13
C ASP A 151 10.69 -7.57 21.28
N LEU A 152 9.38 -7.89 21.25
CA LEU A 152 8.44 -7.52 22.31
C LEU A 152 8.87 -8.06 23.68
N ALA A 153 9.47 -9.26 23.73
CA ALA A 153 9.93 -9.87 24.98
C ALA A 153 11.08 -9.08 25.64
N VAL A 154 11.87 -8.32 24.89
CA VAL A 154 13.07 -7.62 25.39
C VAL A 154 13.00 -6.09 25.28
N GLN A 155 12.05 -5.51 24.53
CA GLN A 155 11.97 -4.06 24.26
C GLN A 155 11.96 -3.18 25.52
N SER A 156 11.36 -3.66 26.61
CA SER A 156 11.22 -2.89 27.85
C SER A 156 12.57 -2.60 28.48
N LYS A 157 13.52 -3.55 28.38
CA LYS A 157 14.92 -3.42 28.83
C LYS A 157 15.64 -2.22 28.19
N TYR A 158 15.32 -1.93 26.94
CA TYR A 158 15.93 -0.86 26.17
C TYR A 158 15.10 0.43 26.14
N GLY A 159 13.93 0.44 26.78
CA GLY A 159 13.00 1.55 26.65
C GLY A 159 12.55 1.75 25.21
N VAL A 160 12.31 0.65 24.49
CA VAL A 160 11.74 0.63 23.14
C VAL A 160 10.25 0.28 23.24
N ASN A 161 9.46 0.81 22.32
CA ASN A 161 8.08 0.43 22.07
C ASN A 161 7.96 0.12 20.58
N LEU A 162 8.02 -1.15 20.19
CA LEU A 162 7.72 -1.52 18.81
C LEU A 162 6.22 -1.38 18.57
N ILE A 163 5.84 -0.56 17.58
CA ILE A 163 4.47 -0.19 17.27
C ILE A 163 3.87 -1.14 16.24
N ASN A 164 4.55 -1.32 15.11
CA ASN A 164 4.05 -2.21 14.05
C ASN A 164 5.21 -2.69 13.17
N TYR A 165 4.93 -3.66 12.31
CA TYR A 165 5.82 -4.07 11.23
C TYR A 165 5.01 -4.37 9.97
N TRP A 166 5.68 -4.31 8.82
CA TRP A 166 5.14 -4.66 7.52
C TRP A 166 6.17 -5.44 6.73
N VAL A 167 5.77 -6.59 6.19
CA VAL A 167 6.65 -7.45 5.40
C VAL A 167 6.15 -7.59 3.97
N ASN A 168 7.07 -7.36 3.03
CA ASN A 168 6.94 -7.78 1.65
C ASN A 168 7.71 -9.11 1.49
N GLU A 169 7.00 -10.23 1.54
CA GLU A 169 7.60 -11.58 1.46
C GLU A 169 8.26 -11.82 0.09
N ARG A 170 7.70 -11.22 -0.98
CA ARG A 170 8.19 -11.34 -2.35
C ARG A 170 9.64 -10.87 -2.48
N ASP A 171 9.95 -9.68 -1.98
CA ASP A 171 11.26 -9.05 -2.10
C ASP A 171 12.13 -9.24 -0.83
N GLY A 172 11.54 -9.83 0.22
CA GLY A 172 12.18 -10.04 1.52
C GLY A 172 12.52 -8.73 2.23
N ILE A 173 11.57 -7.80 2.25
CA ILE A 173 11.72 -6.49 2.89
C ILE A 173 10.83 -6.42 4.11
N VAL A 174 11.39 -6.08 5.27
CA VAL A 174 10.64 -5.81 6.49
C VAL A 174 10.86 -4.36 6.88
N MET A 175 9.78 -3.65 7.18
CA MET A 175 9.77 -2.30 7.72
C MET A 175 9.15 -2.33 9.11
N CYS A 176 9.83 -1.85 10.14
CA CYS A 176 9.29 -1.78 11.49
C CYS A 176 9.18 -0.31 11.94
N LEU A 177 8.07 0.02 12.59
CA LEU A 177 7.86 1.31 13.25
C LEU A 177 8.02 1.14 14.76
N ALA A 178 8.85 1.99 15.36
CA ALA A 178 9.15 1.93 16.78
C ALA A 178 9.28 3.31 17.40
N GLU A 179 8.99 3.41 18.69
CA GLU A 179 9.38 4.53 19.54
C GLU A 179 10.59 4.14 20.39
N ALA A 180 11.62 4.99 20.38
CA ALA A 180 12.81 4.79 21.19
C ALA A 180 13.44 6.13 21.61
N LYS A 181 14.36 6.08 22.57
CA LYS A 181 15.19 7.24 22.90
C LYS A 181 16.08 7.62 21.71
N ASP A 182 16.74 6.63 21.14
CA ASP A 182 17.66 6.73 20.00
C ASP A 182 17.64 5.41 19.20
N SER A 183 18.26 5.42 18.02
CA SER A 183 18.34 4.24 17.16
C SER A 183 19.20 3.13 17.76
N THR A 184 20.13 3.45 18.67
CA THR A 184 20.99 2.46 19.31
C THR A 184 20.18 1.55 20.24
N ALA A 185 19.22 2.09 20.99
CA ALA A 185 18.30 1.29 21.80
C ALA A 185 17.47 0.31 20.96
N LEU A 186 16.97 0.76 19.80
CA LEU A 186 16.23 -0.08 18.85
C LEU A 186 17.11 -1.19 18.25
N ILE A 187 18.31 -0.85 17.77
CA ILE A 187 19.27 -1.83 17.22
C ILE A 187 19.66 -2.87 18.28
N ASN A 188 19.89 -2.46 19.53
CA ASN A 188 20.23 -3.39 20.60
C ASN A 188 19.05 -4.30 20.98
N THR A 189 17.81 -3.82 20.86
CA THR A 189 16.59 -4.64 21.04
C THR A 189 16.59 -5.79 20.03
N HIS A 190 16.72 -5.49 18.74
CA HIS A 190 16.80 -6.51 17.68
C HIS A 190 17.99 -7.46 17.86
N LYS A 191 19.15 -6.92 18.24
CA LYS A 191 20.36 -7.71 18.49
C LYS A 191 20.14 -8.75 19.57
N GLU A 192 19.54 -8.36 20.70
CA GLU A 192 19.26 -9.28 21.82
C GLU A 192 18.12 -10.25 21.50
N ALA A 193 17.06 -9.78 20.83
CA ALA A 193 15.89 -10.58 20.51
C ALA A 193 16.20 -11.74 19.55
N HIS A 194 16.93 -11.45 18.48
CA HIS A 194 17.14 -12.42 17.39
C HIS A 194 18.44 -12.24 16.59
N GLY A 195 19.25 -11.22 16.88
CA GLY A 195 20.55 -11.00 16.23
C GLY A 195 20.48 -10.38 14.82
N LEU A 196 19.34 -10.45 14.13
CA LEU A 196 19.14 -9.77 12.85
C LEU A 196 19.10 -8.24 13.04
N LEU A 197 20.11 -7.54 12.52
CA LEU A 197 20.18 -6.08 12.61
C LEU A 197 19.49 -5.42 11.40
N PRO A 198 18.84 -4.25 11.59
CA PRO A 198 18.28 -3.51 10.48
C PRO A 198 19.41 -2.97 9.58
N ALA A 199 19.19 -3.01 8.27
CA ALA A 199 20.10 -2.44 7.28
C ALA A 199 20.04 -0.91 7.26
N LYS A 200 18.89 -0.33 7.62
CA LYS A 200 18.65 1.11 7.72
C LYS A 200 17.80 1.41 8.94
N VAL A 201 18.04 2.56 9.57
CA VAL A 201 17.18 3.12 10.63
C VAL A 201 17.03 4.60 10.36
N PHE A 202 15.78 5.04 10.19
CA PHE A 202 15.41 6.40 9.87
C PHE A 202 14.67 7.01 11.06
N LYS A 203 15.02 8.24 11.44
CA LYS A 203 14.25 8.96 12.46
C LYS A 203 13.10 9.66 11.75
N VAL A 204 11.89 9.18 11.98
CA VAL A 204 10.72 9.66 11.26
C VAL A 204 9.85 10.56 12.12
N LYS A 205 9.04 11.38 11.45
CA LYS A 205 7.90 12.08 12.04
C LYS A 205 6.63 11.57 11.39
N GLN A 206 5.67 11.12 12.18
CA GLN A 206 4.35 10.78 11.68
C GLN A 206 3.60 12.06 11.28
N GLY A 207 2.90 11.97 10.15
CA GLY A 207 1.92 12.95 9.72
C GLY A 207 0.76 13.11 10.69
N GLN A 208 -0.04 14.14 10.49
CA GLN A 208 -1.35 14.29 11.14
C GLN A 208 -2.38 14.50 10.02
N TYR A 209 -3.62 14.08 10.28
CA TYR A 209 -4.75 14.34 9.40
C TYR A 209 -5.14 15.83 9.41
#